data_AF-A0A814PWK2-F1
#
_entry.id   AF-A0A814PWK2-F1
#
_cell.length_a   1.000
_cell.length_b   1.000
_cell.length_c   1.000
_cell.angle_alpha   90.00
_cell.angle_beta   90.00
_cell.angle_gamma   90.00
#
_symmetry.space_group_name_H-M   'P 1'
#
loop_
_entity.id
_entity.type
_entity.pdbx_description
1 polymer ?
#
loop_
_entity_poly.entity_id
_entity_poly.type
_entity_poly.pdbx_seq_one_letter_code
_entity_poly.pdbx_strand_id
1 'polypeptide(L)'
;MRTLSLITKNPICRILLIIIIILPLILIEITVFRLSHTQIVPRIQVVHGKKEQININNNNKYLARVHQPLSSSILRGIIIFYPHNQEIAFLPELLWLYRSWIEMMKTEPSLWRTDLVIYTEIFTLNLQQLGCIYNRLRTNKSESPQCRVFYYQRVRLRDIQNINNTDNQLYQQIDINRSILLKTHLKTYKYVDSINIVAECYPSFAMYDYILRTDIDVFLTPYFGHFVPYNDILLVGRGGYATKFNTGRFRRIARDMNWLYGNITNIGSTWYGSPRVAQRIANFSLEAMLYLSINEFTQPERERKLGILLWPDWHYGVLLLYGSELAINHLILAENMKLGLAHTLLDQFTTNTDPYDFEKNKPLHLHCWHTYKQFSKFLFKRGKYNDIHPRKFINDTSASGFAMRMALESRLMSSTDLKEQLMNAKNSSIL
;
A
#
# COMPACT_ATOMS: atom_id res chain seq x y z
N MET A 1 69.91 10.92 -7.22
CA MET A 1 69.31 9.95 -8.18
C MET A 1 70.04 8.59 -8.19
N ARG A 2 70.39 8.01 -7.04
CA ARG A 2 70.90 6.63 -6.91
C ARG A 2 70.63 6.09 -5.50
N THR A 3 69.36 5.86 -5.14
CA THR A 3 68.99 5.17 -3.88
C THR A 3 67.56 4.61 -3.88
N LEU A 4 66.95 4.40 -5.05
CA LEU A 4 65.55 3.93 -5.16
C LEU A 4 65.36 2.69 -6.06
N SER A 5 66.44 2.00 -6.46
CA SER A 5 66.32 0.82 -7.35
C SER A 5 66.49 -0.54 -6.66
N LEU A 6 66.50 -0.61 -5.33
CA LEU A 6 66.69 -1.87 -4.59
C LEU A 6 65.45 -2.39 -3.84
N ILE A 7 64.32 -1.67 -3.87
CA ILE A 7 63.10 -2.08 -3.14
C ILE A 7 62.11 -2.88 -4.03
N THR A 8 62.34 -3.01 -5.33
CA THR A 8 61.34 -3.54 -6.27
C THR A 8 61.44 -5.04 -6.60
N LYS A 9 62.39 -5.80 -6.03
CA LYS A 9 62.61 -7.22 -6.35
C LYS A 9 62.23 -8.24 -5.27
N ASN A 10 61.81 -7.81 -4.07
CA ASN A 10 61.37 -8.72 -3.02
C ASN A 10 59.83 -8.78 -2.94
N PRO A 11 59.19 -9.94 -3.18
CA PRO A 11 57.74 -10.07 -3.16
C PRO A 11 57.11 -9.76 -1.79
N ILE A 12 57.86 -9.94 -0.69
CA ILE A 12 57.41 -9.60 0.66
C ILE A 12 57.31 -8.08 0.85
N CYS A 13 58.23 -7.30 0.27
CA CYS A 13 58.17 -5.84 0.32
C CYS A 13 57.00 -5.26 -0.49
N ARG A 14 56.58 -5.91 -1.59
CA ARG A 14 55.40 -5.50 -2.35
C ARG A 14 54.10 -5.72 -1.58
N ILE A 15 54.00 -6.84 -0.86
CA ILE A 15 52.82 -7.13 -0.01
C ILE A 15 52.74 -6.15 1.16
N LEU A 16 53.88 -5.84 1.81
CA LEU A 16 53.91 -4.83 2.88
C LEU A 16 53.56 -3.43 2.39
N LEU A 17 54.02 -3.02 1.20
CA LEU A 17 53.66 -1.72 0.62
C LEU A 17 52.16 -1.63 0.28
N ILE A 18 51.58 -2.72 -0.22
CA ILE A 18 50.13 -2.82 -0.51
C ILE A 18 49.33 -2.76 0.80
N ILE A 19 49.77 -3.44 1.86
CA ILE A 19 49.11 -3.37 3.17
C ILE A 19 49.21 -1.95 3.75
N ILE A 20 50.38 -1.31 3.69
CA ILE A 20 50.59 0.04 4.25
C ILE A 20 49.78 1.11 3.50
N ILE A 21 49.52 0.94 2.20
CA ILE A 21 48.77 1.92 1.41
C ILE A 21 47.25 1.63 1.44
N ILE A 22 46.84 0.37 1.39
CA ILE A 22 45.43 0.00 1.26
C ILE A 22 44.71 -0.05 2.63
N LEU A 23 45.38 -0.46 3.72
CA LEU A 23 44.71 -0.51 5.03
C LEU A 23 44.26 0.88 5.53
N PRO A 24 45.04 1.97 5.39
CA PRO A 24 44.59 3.30 5.75
C PRO A 24 43.45 3.81 4.86
N LEU A 25 43.42 3.45 3.57
CA LEU A 25 42.33 3.82 2.66
C LEU A 25 41.01 3.12 3.03
N ILE A 26 41.06 1.83 3.40
CA ILE A 26 39.90 1.09 3.89
C ILE A 26 39.43 1.63 5.25
N LEU A 27 40.37 1.98 6.14
CA LEU A 27 40.03 2.61 7.42
C LEU A 27 39.41 4.00 7.23
N ILE A 28 39.90 4.81 6.28
CA ILE A 28 39.32 6.12 5.94
C ILE A 28 37.91 5.94 5.35
N GLU A 29 37.69 4.98 4.45
CA GLU A 29 36.33 4.67 3.96
C GLU A 29 35.40 4.24 5.08
N ILE A 30 35.83 3.39 6.02
CA ILE A 30 35.01 2.96 7.17
C ILE A 30 34.74 4.13 8.14
N THR A 31 35.69 5.04 8.35
CA THR A 31 35.49 6.22 9.21
C THR A 31 34.57 7.25 8.54
N VAL A 32 34.67 7.46 7.22
CA VAL A 32 33.78 8.35 6.45
C VAL A 32 32.38 7.76 6.33
N PHE A 33 32.24 6.44 6.21
CA PHE A 33 30.94 5.74 6.26
C PHE A 33 30.29 5.83 7.66
N ARG A 34 31.08 5.83 8.74
CA ARG A 34 30.55 6.06 10.10
C ARG A 34 30.16 7.51 10.37
N LEU A 35 30.89 8.49 9.85
CA LEU A 35 30.62 9.92 10.09
C LEU A 35 29.38 10.42 9.33
N SER A 36 29.09 9.87 8.15
CA SER A 36 27.87 10.19 7.38
C SER A 36 26.58 9.60 7.96
N HIS A 37 26.64 8.80 9.04
CA HIS A 37 25.48 8.25 9.74
C HIS A 37 25.19 8.93 11.09
N THR A 38 25.85 10.07 11.36
CA THR A 38 25.50 10.88 12.53
C THR A 38 24.49 11.97 12.14
N GLN A 39 23.27 11.81 12.69
CA GLN A 39 22.18 12.78 12.76
C GLN A 39 21.40 13.08 11.47
N ILE A 40 20.50 12.15 11.14
CA ILE A 40 19.25 12.50 10.46
C ILE A 40 18.17 12.39 11.55
N VAL A 41 17.49 13.49 11.84
CA VAL A 41 16.42 13.70 12.83
C VAL A 41 16.88 14.18 14.24
N PRO A 42 16.30 15.28 14.78
CA PRO A 42 16.53 15.71 16.16
C PRO A 42 16.15 14.62 17.15
N ARG A 43 17.02 14.43 18.15
CA ARG A 43 16.84 13.54 19.29
C ARG A 43 15.60 13.98 20.08
N ILE A 44 14.43 13.38 19.80
CA ILE A 44 13.29 13.49 20.70
C ILE A 44 13.69 12.78 21.99
N GLN A 45 13.89 13.53 23.07
CA GLN A 45 14.02 12.96 24.41
C GLN A 45 12.67 12.33 24.78
N VAL A 46 12.56 11.02 24.55
CA VAL A 46 11.46 10.23 25.08
C VAL A 46 11.67 10.12 26.59
N VAL A 47 10.96 10.96 27.34
CA VAL A 47 10.78 10.83 28.78
C VAL A 47 10.30 9.39 29.04
N HIS A 48 11.09 8.62 29.78
CA HIS A 48 10.75 7.26 30.20
C HIS A 48 9.53 7.30 31.14
N GLY A 49 8.33 7.40 30.56
CA GLY A 49 7.09 7.05 31.23
C GLY A 49 7.06 5.55 31.49
N LYS A 50 6.57 5.17 32.66
CA LYS A 50 6.45 3.78 33.13
C LYS A 50 5.94 2.85 32.03
N LYS A 51 6.55 1.66 31.92
CA LYS A 51 6.05 0.51 31.14
C LYS A 51 4.64 0.14 31.60
N GLU A 52 3.61 0.76 31.05
CA GLU A 52 2.29 0.16 31.04
C GLU A 52 2.28 -0.90 29.93
N GLN A 53 2.06 -2.15 30.32
CA GLN A 53 1.69 -3.20 29.38
C GLN A 53 0.37 -2.79 28.73
N ILE A 54 0.44 -2.19 27.54
CA ILE A 54 -0.74 -1.97 26.71
C ILE A 54 -1.27 -3.35 26.35
N ASN A 55 -2.37 -3.73 27.01
CA ASN A 55 -3.08 -4.97 26.78
C ASN A 55 -3.85 -4.82 25.45
N ILE A 56 -3.14 -5.00 24.33
CA ILE A 56 -3.78 -5.02 23.00
C ILE A 56 -4.57 -6.32 22.94
N ASN A 57 -5.87 -6.20 23.21
CA ASN A 57 -6.80 -7.31 23.23
C ASN A 57 -6.93 -7.89 21.80
N ASN A 58 -6.12 -8.90 21.49
CA ASN A 58 -6.12 -9.63 20.19
C ASN A 58 -7.48 -10.29 19.87
N ASN A 59 -8.44 -10.25 20.81
CA ASN A 59 -9.77 -10.83 20.69
C ASN A 59 -10.87 -9.83 20.30
N ASN A 60 -10.56 -8.55 20.08
CA ASN A 60 -11.57 -7.60 19.60
C ASN A 60 -11.87 -7.86 18.12
N LYS A 61 -12.79 -8.80 17.87
CA LYS A 61 -13.40 -9.00 16.56
C LYS A 61 -14.14 -7.72 16.19
N TYR A 62 -13.56 -6.90 15.30
CA TYR A 62 -14.25 -5.76 14.72
C TYR A 62 -15.46 -6.28 13.94
N LEU A 63 -16.65 -5.83 14.32
CA LEU A 63 -17.89 -6.12 13.61
C LEU A 63 -18.24 -4.94 12.72
N ALA A 64 -18.76 -5.21 11.52
CA ALA A 64 -19.32 -4.19 10.66
C ALA A 64 -20.60 -3.63 11.30
N ARG A 65 -20.47 -2.60 12.14
CA ARG A 65 -21.60 -1.79 12.61
C ARG A 65 -21.43 -0.39 12.06
N VAL A 66 -22.54 0.20 11.60
CA VAL A 66 -22.59 1.61 11.24
C VAL A 66 -22.46 2.40 12.54
N HIS A 67 -21.32 3.06 12.74
CA HIS A 67 -21.02 3.73 14.01
C HIS A 67 -21.27 5.25 13.98
N GLN A 68 -21.41 5.84 12.79
CA GLN A 68 -21.83 7.23 12.65
C GLN A 68 -23.30 7.32 12.28
N PRO A 69 -24.03 8.36 12.74
CA PRO A 69 -25.39 8.61 12.30
C PRO A 69 -25.43 8.69 10.76
N LEU A 70 -26.38 7.99 10.15
CA LEU A 70 -26.64 8.08 8.71
C LEU A 70 -27.01 9.52 8.27
N SER A 71 -27.36 10.38 9.24
CA SER A 71 -27.66 11.80 9.06
C SER A 71 -26.42 12.71 8.99
N SER A 72 -25.22 12.20 9.24
CA SER A 72 -23.98 12.98 9.12
C SER A 72 -23.41 12.89 7.70
N SER A 73 -22.90 14.01 7.18
CA SER A 73 -22.20 14.00 5.88
C SER A 73 -20.78 13.48 6.05
N ILE A 74 -20.46 12.39 5.35
CA ILE A 74 -19.15 11.72 5.36
C ILE A 74 -18.55 11.72 3.96
N LEU A 75 -17.28 12.11 3.86
CA LEU A 75 -16.46 12.01 2.67
C LEU A 75 -15.43 10.89 2.79
N ARG A 76 -15.37 10.03 1.78
CA ARG A 76 -14.43 8.92 1.69
C ARG A 76 -13.67 8.95 0.38
N GLY A 77 -12.40 8.55 0.42
CA GLY A 77 -11.58 8.33 -0.78
C GLY A 77 -11.04 6.91 -0.83
N ILE A 78 -11.24 6.19 -1.94
CA ILE A 78 -10.57 4.91 -2.21
C ILE A 78 -9.28 5.23 -2.97
N ILE A 79 -8.13 5.02 -2.34
CA ILE A 79 -6.83 5.43 -2.87
C ILE A 79 -6.12 4.23 -3.47
N ILE A 80 -5.84 4.29 -4.78
CA ILE A 80 -5.09 3.25 -5.50
C ILE A 80 -3.97 3.85 -6.36
N PHE A 81 -2.94 3.05 -6.58
CA PHE A 81 -1.93 3.32 -7.60
C PHE A 81 -2.23 2.51 -8.87
N TYR A 82 -2.32 3.18 -10.02
CA TYR A 82 -2.58 2.54 -11.31
C TYR A 82 -1.34 2.56 -12.22
N PRO A 83 -0.70 1.41 -12.47
CA PRO A 83 0.50 1.32 -13.29
C PRO A 83 0.17 1.35 -14.80
N HIS A 84 0.01 2.54 -15.39
CA HIS A 84 -0.39 2.69 -16.80
C HIS A 84 0.47 1.88 -17.79
N ASN A 85 1.78 1.74 -17.54
CA ASN A 85 2.69 0.96 -18.37
C ASN A 85 2.42 -0.56 -18.37
N GLN A 86 1.50 -1.02 -17.53
CA GLN A 86 1.02 -2.40 -17.44
C GLN A 86 -0.51 -2.44 -17.56
N GLU A 87 -1.11 -1.44 -18.24
CA GLU A 87 -2.56 -1.29 -18.40
C GLU A 87 -3.25 -2.58 -18.86
N ILE A 88 -2.70 -3.34 -19.82
CA ILE A 88 -3.28 -4.63 -20.26
C ILE A 88 -3.48 -5.60 -19.08
N ALA A 89 -2.55 -5.61 -18.12
CA ALA A 89 -2.61 -6.51 -16.97
C ALA A 89 -3.51 -5.99 -15.85
N PHE A 90 -3.67 -4.67 -15.71
CA PHE A 90 -4.34 -4.04 -14.56
C PHE A 90 -5.69 -3.41 -14.89
N LEU A 91 -5.99 -3.16 -16.16
CA LEU A 91 -7.29 -2.64 -16.59
C LEU A 91 -8.44 -3.57 -16.18
N PRO A 92 -8.38 -4.90 -16.37
CA PRO A 92 -9.45 -5.77 -15.87
C PRO A 92 -9.66 -5.62 -14.36
N GLU A 93 -8.58 -5.39 -13.60
CA GLU A 93 -8.65 -5.22 -12.15
C GLU A 93 -9.30 -3.89 -11.76
N LEU A 94 -8.92 -2.81 -12.46
CA LEU A 94 -9.56 -1.51 -12.33
C LEU A 94 -11.06 -1.59 -12.62
N LEU A 95 -11.46 -2.29 -13.68
CA LEU A 95 -12.85 -2.37 -14.12
C LEU A 95 -13.72 -3.13 -13.10
N TRP A 96 -13.24 -4.23 -12.53
CA TRP A 96 -14.03 -4.94 -11.51
C TRP A 96 -14.09 -4.17 -10.19
N LEU A 97 -13.01 -3.44 -9.84
CA LEU A 97 -13.00 -2.56 -8.67
C LEU A 97 -14.03 -1.45 -8.87
N TYR A 98 -14.02 -0.79 -10.03
CA TYR A 98 -14.98 0.24 -10.41
C TYR A 98 -16.41 -0.28 -10.40
N ARG A 99 -16.66 -1.47 -10.96
CA ARG A 99 -18.00 -2.11 -10.93
C ARG A 99 -18.46 -2.43 -9.51
N SER A 100 -17.57 -2.91 -8.64
CA SER A 100 -17.87 -3.18 -7.24
C SER A 100 -18.10 -1.90 -6.42
N TRP A 101 -17.41 -0.80 -6.77
CA TRP A 101 -17.64 0.53 -6.20
C TRP A 101 -19.04 1.05 -6.55
N ILE A 102 -19.49 0.92 -7.81
CA ILE A 102 -20.87 1.21 -8.22
C ILE A 102 -21.87 0.37 -7.41
N GLU A 103 -21.60 -0.92 -7.22
CA GLU A 103 -22.49 -1.81 -6.46
C GLU A 103 -22.60 -1.38 -4.99
N MET A 104 -21.46 -1.07 -4.37
CA MET A 104 -21.39 -0.59 -3.00
C MET A 104 -22.17 0.72 -2.82
N MET A 105 -22.09 1.64 -3.80
CA MET A 105 -22.77 2.93 -3.74
C MET A 105 -24.30 2.83 -3.70
N LYS A 106 -24.90 1.74 -4.20
CA LYS A 106 -26.36 1.52 -4.10
C LYS A 106 -26.85 1.45 -2.65
N THR A 107 -25.96 1.06 -1.76
CA THR A 107 -26.19 1.00 -0.31
C THR A 107 -25.56 2.18 0.43
N GLU A 108 -24.85 3.08 -0.24
CA GLU A 108 -24.24 4.22 0.44
C GLU A 108 -25.32 5.21 0.92
N PRO A 109 -25.28 5.69 2.18
CA PRO A 109 -26.21 6.69 2.68
C PRO A 109 -26.26 7.96 1.84
N SER A 110 -27.42 8.62 1.79
CA SER A 110 -27.67 9.77 0.91
C SER A 110 -26.72 10.95 1.15
N LEU A 111 -26.22 11.13 2.38
CA LEU A 111 -25.30 12.21 2.76
C LEU A 111 -23.82 11.82 2.69
N TRP A 112 -23.51 10.56 2.44
CA TRP A 112 -22.13 10.08 2.31
C TRP A 112 -21.67 10.20 0.87
N ARG A 113 -20.37 10.32 0.62
CA ARG A 113 -19.79 10.32 -0.73
C ARG A 113 -18.48 9.56 -0.71
N THR A 114 -18.27 8.69 -1.69
CA THR A 114 -17.02 7.94 -1.84
C THR A 114 -16.43 8.16 -3.21
N ASP A 115 -15.31 8.87 -3.31
CA ASP A 115 -14.58 9.06 -4.57
C ASP A 115 -13.57 7.92 -4.78
N LEU A 116 -13.36 7.51 -6.04
CA LEU A 116 -12.24 6.64 -6.42
C LEU A 116 -11.08 7.52 -6.85
N VAL A 117 -9.97 7.49 -6.11
CA VAL A 117 -8.80 8.34 -6.31
C VAL A 117 -7.64 7.51 -6.84
N ILE A 118 -7.22 7.81 -8.06
CA ILE A 118 -6.25 7.04 -8.83
C ILE A 118 -5.00 7.89 -9.07
N TYR A 119 -3.84 7.35 -8.69
CA TYR A 119 -2.56 7.96 -9.01
C TYR A 119 -1.90 7.23 -10.17
N THR A 120 -1.51 7.96 -11.20
CA THR A 120 -0.84 7.40 -12.36
C THR A 120 0.00 8.44 -13.09
N GLU A 121 0.93 8.00 -13.94
CA GLU A 121 1.80 8.90 -14.70
C GLU A 121 1.10 9.46 -15.95
N ILE A 122 0.12 8.73 -16.51
CA ILE A 122 -0.58 9.08 -17.75
C ILE A 122 -2.08 8.91 -17.58
N PHE A 123 -2.85 9.95 -17.91
CA PHE A 123 -4.31 9.89 -17.94
C PHE A 123 -4.80 9.20 -19.22
N THR A 124 -4.88 7.87 -19.18
CA THR A 124 -5.15 7.01 -20.35
C THR A 124 -6.56 7.18 -20.91
N LEU A 125 -6.77 6.75 -22.16
CA LEU A 125 -8.09 6.77 -22.80
C LEU A 125 -9.13 5.96 -22.02
N ASN A 126 -8.75 4.83 -21.41
CA ASN A 126 -9.67 4.04 -20.59
C ASN A 126 -10.15 4.84 -19.36
N LEU A 127 -9.26 5.58 -18.69
CA LEU A 127 -9.62 6.43 -17.56
C LEU A 127 -10.55 7.59 -18.00
N GLN A 128 -10.32 8.15 -19.20
CA GLN A 128 -11.20 9.16 -19.79
C GLN A 128 -12.58 8.59 -20.10
N GLN A 129 -12.65 7.41 -20.69
CA GLN A 129 -13.91 6.72 -21.01
C GLN A 129 -14.70 6.32 -19.76
N LEU A 130 -14.01 5.97 -18.66
CA LEU A 130 -14.61 5.78 -17.34
C LEU A 130 -15.15 7.08 -16.71
N GLY A 131 -15.04 8.21 -17.41
CA GLY A 131 -15.52 9.51 -16.94
C GLY A 131 -14.71 10.08 -15.78
N CYS A 132 -13.48 9.61 -15.59
CA CYS A 132 -12.62 10.16 -14.56
C CYS A 132 -12.23 11.60 -14.88
N ILE A 133 -12.02 12.41 -13.85
CA ILE A 133 -11.54 13.79 -13.97
C ILE A 133 -10.07 13.89 -13.59
N TYR A 134 -9.31 14.71 -14.30
CA TYR A 134 -7.87 14.80 -14.13
C TYR A 134 -7.45 16.02 -13.32
N ASN A 135 -6.54 15.82 -12.35
CA ASN A 135 -5.90 16.85 -11.53
C ASN A 135 -6.87 17.86 -10.87
N ARG A 136 -8.06 17.40 -10.52
CA ARG A 136 -9.11 18.23 -9.92
C ARG A 136 -9.50 17.71 -8.54
N LEU A 137 -9.19 18.51 -7.52
CA LEU A 137 -9.67 18.29 -6.16
C LEU A 137 -11.19 18.29 -6.11
N ARG A 138 -11.73 17.56 -5.13
CA ARG A 138 -13.10 17.73 -4.72
C ARG A 138 -13.24 19.12 -4.10
N THR A 139 -14.36 19.78 -4.36
CA THR A 139 -14.54 21.18 -3.95
C THR A 139 -15.43 21.33 -2.71
N ASN A 140 -16.39 20.42 -2.53
CA ASN A 140 -17.33 20.47 -1.42
C ASN A 140 -17.90 19.08 -1.07
N LYS A 141 -18.64 18.98 0.05
CA LYS A 141 -19.22 17.70 0.50
C LYS A 141 -20.39 17.22 -0.36
N SER A 142 -21.07 18.11 -1.08
CA SER A 142 -22.28 17.80 -1.86
C SER A 142 -22.01 17.20 -3.25
N GLU A 143 -20.82 17.46 -3.81
CA GLU A 143 -20.39 16.96 -5.12
C GLU A 143 -20.68 15.45 -5.27
N SER A 144 -21.19 15.02 -6.43
CA SER A 144 -21.45 13.60 -6.66
C SER A 144 -20.16 12.78 -6.55
N PRO A 145 -20.23 11.49 -6.21
CA PRO A 145 -19.06 10.61 -6.23
C PRO A 145 -18.40 10.60 -7.60
N GLN A 146 -17.07 10.71 -7.65
CA GLN A 146 -16.30 10.81 -8.89
C GLN A 146 -15.06 9.94 -8.88
N CYS A 147 -14.69 9.45 -10.06
CA CYS A 147 -13.35 8.94 -10.31
C CYS A 147 -12.41 10.13 -10.53
N ARG A 148 -11.39 10.28 -9.69
CA ARG A 148 -10.41 11.37 -9.75
C ARG A 148 -9.03 10.80 -10.03
N VAL A 149 -8.40 11.28 -11.08
CA VAL A 149 -7.06 10.87 -11.48
C VAL A 149 -6.09 12.00 -11.18
N PHE A 150 -5.01 11.70 -10.48
CA PHE A 150 -3.93 12.62 -10.21
C PHE A 150 -2.64 12.15 -10.86
N TYR A 151 -1.91 13.10 -11.45
CA TYR A 151 -0.55 12.83 -11.91
C TYR A 151 0.32 12.40 -10.73
N TYR A 152 1.10 11.35 -10.95
CA TYR A 152 2.13 10.90 -10.02
C TYR A 152 3.37 10.49 -10.78
N GLN A 153 4.49 11.17 -10.50
CA GLN A 153 5.79 10.78 -11.01
C GLN A 153 6.35 9.62 -10.19
N ARG A 154 6.41 8.45 -10.82
CA ARG A 154 6.98 7.24 -10.22
C ARG A 154 8.41 7.41 -9.76
N VAL A 155 8.74 6.74 -8.66
CA VAL A 155 10.09 6.69 -8.09
C VAL A 155 11.14 6.32 -9.14
N ARG A 156 10.88 5.30 -9.96
CA ARG A 156 11.85 4.82 -10.96
C ARG A 156 12.11 5.80 -12.11
N LEU A 157 11.18 6.72 -12.39
CA LEU A 157 11.26 7.67 -13.51
C LEU A 157 11.65 9.08 -13.09
N ARG A 158 11.82 9.35 -11.79
CA ARG A 158 12.24 10.66 -11.31
C ARG A 158 13.60 11.04 -11.87
N ASP A 159 13.69 12.20 -12.50
CA ASP A 159 14.99 12.82 -12.76
C ASP A 159 15.44 13.55 -11.50
N ILE A 160 16.50 13.04 -10.86
CA ILE A 160 17.00 13.57 -9.59
C ILE A 160 17.57 14.98 -9.78
N GLN A 161 18.07 15.31 -10.98
CA GLN A 161 18.67 16.61 -11.26
C GLN A 161 17.63 17.71 -11.50
N ASN A 162 16.41 17.34 -11.91
CA ASN A 162 15.37 18.28 -12.38
C ASN A 162 14.03 18.13 -11.64
N ILE A 163 14.01 17.50 -10.46
CA ILE A 163 12.77 17.09 -9.77
C ILE A 163 11.84 18.26 -9.40
N ASN A 164 12.36 19.49 -9.35
CA ASN A 164 11.64 20.70 -8.92
C ASN A 164 11.02 21.52 -10.07
N ASN A 165 11.18 21.12 -11.34
CA ASN A 165 10.91 22.00 -12.49
C ASN A 165 9.64 21.66 -13.30
N THR A 166 8.65 20.97 -12.74
CA THR A 166 7.43 20.64 -13.50
C THR A 166 6.14 21.07 -12.80
N ASP A 167 5.41 22.00 -13.44
CA ASP A 167 4.05 22.43 -13.07
C ASP A 167 3.04 21.27 -12.96
N ASN A 168 3.36 20.10 -13.54
CA ASN A 168 2.51 18.91 -13.53
C ASN A 168 2.44 18.18 -12.17
N GLN A 169 3.25 18.54 -11.17
CA GLN A 169 3.31 17.88 -9.86
C GLN A 169 2.44 18.53 -8.76
N LEU A 170 1.40 19.29 -9.15
CA LEU A 170 0.60 20.13 -8.24
C LEU A 170 0.20 19.49 -6.90
N TYR A 171 -0.05 18.17 -6.88
CA TYR A 171 -0.49 17.45 -5.68
C TYR A 171 0.50 16.40 -5.18
N GLN A 172 1.74 16.41 -5.65
CA GLN A 172 2.78 15.46 -5.24
C GLN A 172 3.89 16.21 -4.48
N GLN A 173 3.96 16.02 -3.17
CA GLN A 173 4.99 16.63 -2.32
C GLN A 173 6.23 15.74 -2.28
N ILE A 174 7.16 16.00 -3.21
CA ILE A 174 8.40 15.22 -3.34
C ILE A 174 9.43 15.67 -2.30
N ASP A 175 9.78 14.79 -1.38
CA ASP A 175 11.01 14.90 -0.58
C ASP A 175 12.19 14.45 -1.45
N ILE A 176 13.09 15.38 -1.79
CA ILE A 176 14.23 15.14 -2.69
C ILE A 176 15.17 14.07 -2.12
N ASN A 177 15.53 14.17 -0.85
CA ASN A 177 16.49 13.27 -0.21
C ASN A 177 15.92 11.84 -0.14
N ARG A 178 14.65 11.72 0.29
CA ARG A 178 13.96 10.43 0.29
C ARG A 178 13.83 9.88 -1.13
N SER A 179 13.52 10.72 -2.11
CA SER A 179 13.37 10.31 -3.51
C SER A 179 14.66 9.73 -4.08
N ILE A 180 15.80 10.33 -3.77
CA ILE A 180 17.12 9.82 -4.16
C ILE A 180 17.33 8.41 -3.59
N LEU A 181 17.05 8.21 -2.31
CA LEU A 181 17.17 6.91 -1.65
C LEU A 181 16.21 5.87 -2.23
N LEU A 182 14.93 6.22 -2.41
CA LEU A 182 13.92 5.35 -2.99
C LEU A 182 14.29 4.95 -4.43
N LYS A 183 14.74 5.89 -5.27
CA LYS A 183 15.17 5.58 -6.63
C LYS A 183 16.43 4.71 -6.63
N THR A 184 17.36 4.94 -5.71
CA THR A 184 18.62 4.19 -5.63
C THR A 184 18.37 2.74 -5.21
N HIS A 185 17.58 2.53 -4.17
CA HIS A 185 17.44 1.23 -3.52
C HIS A 185 16.16 0.47 -3.90
N LEU A 186 15.08 1.16 -4.29
CA LEU A 186 13.76 0.58 -4.49
C LEU A 186 13.19 0.75 -5.91
N LYS A 187 13.91 1.32 -6.89
CA LYS A 187 13.40 1.51 -8.27
C LYS A 187 12.91 0.23 -8.96
N THR A 188 13.44 -0.94 -8.58
CA THR A 188 13.05 -2.25 -9.12
C THR A 188 11.96 -2.94 -8.28
N TYR A 189 11.64 -2.40 -7.10
CA TYR A 189 10.58 -2.93 -6.25
C TYR A 189 9.21 -2.47 -6.78
N LYS A 190 8.47 -3.42 -7.35
CA LYS A 190 7.20 -3.15 -8.07
C LYS A 190 6.11 -2.44 -7.26
N TYR A 191 6.16 -2.47 -5.93
CA TYR A 191 5.10 -1.94 -5.06
C TYR A 191 5.50 -0.67 -4.31
N VAL A 192 6.68 -0.08 -4.57
CA VAL A 192 7.09 1.16 -3.88
C VAL A 192 6.10 2.30 -4.12
N ASP A 193 5.62 2.43 -5.36
CA ASP A 193 4.71 3.51 -5.75
C ASP A 193 3.33 3.38 -5.08
N SER A 194 2.87 2.16 -4.77
CA SER A 194 1.54 1.95 -4.19
C SER A 194 1.43 2.40 -2.73
N ILE A 195 2.55 2.59 -2.04
CA ILE A 195 2.60 3.23 -0.73
C ILE A 195 3.10 4.67 -0.80
N ASN A 196 4.02 4.97 -1.73
CA ASN A 196 4.59 6.30 -1.84
C ASN A 196 3.57 7.38 -2.24
N ILE A 197 2.53 7.02 -3.00
CA ILE A 197 1.40 7.93 -3.29
C ILE A 197 0.69 8.39 -2.00
N VAL A 198 0.63 7.55 -0.97
CA VAL A 198 -0.01 7.89 0.31
C VAL A 198 0.88 8.84 1.12
N ALA A 199 2.20 8.71 0.99
CA ALA A 199 3.15 9.58 1.65
C ALA A 199 3.20 10.98 1.00
N GLU A 200 3.27 11.04 -0.33
CA GLU A 200 3.56 12.27 -1.07
C GLU A 200 2.31 13.00 -1.57
N CYS A 201 1.20 12.31 -1.83
CA CYS A 201 0.04 12.92 -2.47
C CYS A 201 -1.03 13.41 -1.49
N TYR A 202 -0.70 13.55 -0.20
CA TYR A 202 -1.64 14.00 0.84
C TYR A 202 -2.51 15.20 0.48
N PRO A 203 -2.01 16.27 -0.17
CA PRO A 203 -2.85 17.40 -0.54
C PRO A 203 -4.08 17.03 -1.38
N SER A 204 -3.99 15.97 -2.20
CA SER A 204 -5.10 15.54 -3.04
C SER A 204 -6.20 14.75 -2.31
N PHE A 205 -5.93 14.28 -1.10
CA PHE A 205 -6.88 13.47 -0.32
C PHE A 205 -7.04 13.95 1.15
N ALA A 206 -6.44 15.08 1.52
CA ALA A 206 -6.51 15.65 2.86
C ALA A 206 -7.93 16.03 3.30
N MET A 207 -8.83 16.28 2.35
CA MET A 207 -10.20 16.73 2.62
C MET A 207 -11.21 15.61 2.90
N TYR A 208 -10.83 14.35 2.66
CA TYR A 208 -11.72 13.23 2.98
C TYR A 208 -11.74 13.03 4.49
N ASP A 209 -12.89 12.66 5.04
CA ASP A 209 -12.98 12.31 6.46
C ASP A 209 -12.27 10.96 6.69
N TYR A 210 -12.35 10.04 5.71
CA TYR A 210 -11.67 8.75 5.73
C TYR A 210 -11.09 8.36 4.37
N ILE A 211 -9.98 7.62 4.36
CA ILE A 211 -9.47 6.97 3.16
C ILE A 211 -9.36 5.46 3.33
N LEU A 212 -9.74 4.73 2.28
CA LEU A 212 -9.39 3.33 2.10
C LEU A 212 -8.18 3.28 1.15
N ARG A 213 -6.98 3.09 1.70
CA ARG A 213 -5.81 2.73 0.90
C ARG A 213 -5.90 1.25 0.59
N THR A 214 -5.81 0.88 -0.69
CA THR A 214 -5.87 -0.53 -1.10
C THR A 214 -5.05 -0.80 -2.37
N ASP A 215 -4.78 -2.08 -2.62
CA ASP A 215 -4.34 -2.56 -3.93
C ASP A 215 -5.53 -2.57 -4.93
N ILE A 216 -5.24 -2.72 -6.22
CA ILE A 216 -6.25 -2.62 -7.29
C ILE A 216 -7.01 -3.93 -7.54
N ASP A 217 -6.45 -5.07 -7.14
CA ASP A 217 -6.98 -6.40 -7.33
C ASP A 217 -7.96 -6.80 -6.22
N VAL A 218 -8.93 -5.93 -5.99
CA VAL A 218 -9.86 -6.00 -4.86
C VAL A 218 -11.29 -5.71 -5.29
N PHE A 219 -12.23 -6.03 -4.40
CA PHE A 219 -13.65 -5.72 -4.56
C PHE A 219 -14.19 -5.04 -3.31
N LEU A 220 -15.02 -4.02 -3.50
CA LEU A 220 -15.82 -3.44 -2.43
C LEU A 220 -17.16 -4.15 -2.36
N THR A 221 -17.58 -4.51 -1.16
CA THR A 221 -18.89 -5.11 -0.94
C THR A 221 -19.93 -4.03 -0.63
N PRO A 222 -21.24 -4.36 -0.70
CA PRO A 222 -22.30 -3.49 -0.20
C PRO A 222 -22.10 -3.08 1.27
N TYR A 223 -21.51 -3.95 2.11
CA TYR A 223 -21.29 -3.64 3.52
C TYR A 223 -20.33 -2.45 3.74
N PHE A 224 -19.39 -2.21 2.82
CA PHE A 224 -18.55 -1.01 2.88
C PHE A 224 -19.39 0.28 2.76
N GLY A 225 -20.51 0.26 2.03
CA GLY A 225 -21.37 1.42 1.80
C GLY A 225 -21.84 2.11 3.08
N HIS A 226 -22.06 1.34 4.13
CA HIS A 226 -22.56 1.80 5.42
C HIS A 226 -21.52 1.80 6.54
N PHE A 227 -20.25 1.51 6.26
CA PHE A 227 -19.24 1.38 7.29
C PHE A 227 -18.23 2.53 7.28
N VAL A 228 -17.87 3.00 8.47
CA VAL A 228 -16.71 3.88 8.73
C VAL A 228 -16.02 3.46 10.04
N PRO A 229 -14.70 3.62 10.17
CA PRO A 229 -13.98 3.38 11.41
C PRO A 229 -14.44 4.32 12.55
N TYR A 230 -14.45 3.81 13.78
CA TYR A 230 -14.84 4.54 15.00
C TYR A 230 -13.65 5.28 15.63
N ASN A 231 -13.89 6.41 16.32
CA ASN A 231 -12.93 7.09 17.23
C ASN A 231 -11.49 7.25 16.72
N ASP A 232 -11.33 7.70 15.47
CA ASP A 232 -10.01 7.90 14.83
C ASP A 232 -9.15 6.63 14.73
N ILE A 233 -9.76 5.44 14.89
CA ILE A 233 -9.06 4.17 14.74
C ILE A 233 -8.69 3.97 13.27
N LEU A 234 -7.43 3.59 13.04
CA LEU A 234 -7.03 3.02 11.76
C LEU A 234 -7.32 1.52 11.76
N LEU A 235 -8.12 1.06 10.81
CA LEU A 235 -8.33 -0.35 10.55
C LEU A 235 -7.31 -0.86 9.53
N VAL A 236 -6.77 -2.04 9.77
CA VAL A 236 -5.84 -2.71 8.87
C VAL A 236 -6.30 -4.12 8.54
N GLY A 237 -6.14 -4.50 7.27
CA GLY A 237 -6.37 -5.87 6.81
C GLY A 237 -5.20 -6.79 7.11
N ARG A 238 -5.15 -7.94 6.44
CA ARG A 238 -4.22 -9.05 6.74
C ARG A 238 -3.27 -9.33 5.59
N GLY A 239 -1.96 -9.39 5.87
CA GLY A 239 -0.92 -9.57 4.86
C GLY A 239 -0.58 -11.03 4.48
N GLY A 240 -0.83 -12.00 5.36
CA GLY A 240 -0.57 -13.42 5.11
C GLY A 240 0.90 -13.88 5.11
N TYR A 241 1.86 -13.06 5.54
CA TYR A 241 3.30 -13.36 5.47
C TYR A 241 3.93 -13.74 6.81
N ALA A 242 3.27 -13.48 7.94
CA ALA A 242 3.91 -13.61 9.25
C ALA A 242 4.29 -15.07 9.59
N THR A 243 5.55 -15.28 9.97
CA THR A 243 6.09 -16.55 10.48
C THR A 243 6.87 -16.28 11.77
N LYS A 244 7.25 -17.34 12.50
CA LYS A 244 8.13 -17.19 13.67
C LYS A 244 9.49 -16.57 13.28
N PHE A 245 9.97 -16.82 12.06
CA PHE A 245 11.25 -16.32 11.57
C PHE A 245 11.23 -14.81 11.38
N ASN A 246 10.33 -14.28 10.53
CA ASN A 246 10.31 -12.83 10.26
C ASN A 246 9.91 -12.00 11.48
N THR A 247 8.92 -12.44 12.26
CA THR A 247 8.49 -11.73 13.48
C THR A 247 9.61 -11.65 14.54
N GLY A 248 10.43 -12.70 14.68
CA GLY A 248 11.63 -12.66 15.50
C GLY A 248 12.65 -11.63 14.99
N ARG A 249 12.83 -11.54 13.66
CA ARG A 249 13.76 -10.60 13.03
C ARG A 249 13.29 -9.14 13.14
N PHE A 250 12.00 -8.87 13.02
CA PHE A 250 11.46 -7.50 13.12
C PHE A 250 11.72 -6.85 14.47
N ARG A 251 11.67 -7.61 15.58
CA ARG A 251 12.02 -7.08 16.90
C ARG A 251 13.48 -6.61 16.97
N ARG A 252 14.41 -7.38 16.37
CA ARG A 252 15.82 -6.97 16.25
C ARG A 252 15.94 -5.73 15.38
N ILE A 253 15.34 -5.74 14.18
CA ILE A 253 15.41 -4.64 13.22
C ILE A 253 14.87 -3.34 13.82
N ALA A 254 13.72 -3.39 14.49
CA ALA A 254 13.14 -2.23 15.17
C ALA A 254 14.13 -1.65 16.20
N ARG A 255 14.77 -2.50 17.02
CA ARG A 255 15.81 -2.06 17.95
C ARG A 255 16.99 -1.39 17.24
N ASP A 256 17.47 -1.97 16.14
CA ASP A 256 18.60 -1.43 15.37
C ASP A 256 18.23 -0.08 14.71
N MET A 257 16.95 0.14 14.39
CA MET A 257 16.39 1.42 13.94
C MET A 257 16.02 2.40 15.08
N ASN A 258 16.24 2.03 16.35
CA ASN A 258 15.77 2.76 17.52
C ASN A 258 14.24 2.99 17.55
N TRP A 259 13.49 2.00 17.06
CA TRP A 259 12.03 1.96 17.04
C TRP A 259 11.48 1.02 18.10
N LEU A 260 10.23 1.28 18.48
CA LEU A 260 9.46 0.43 19.39
C LEU A 260 8.77 -0.68 18.59
N TYR A 261 8.60 -1.86 19.20
CA TYR A 261 7.93 -2.99 18.54
C TYR A 261 6.90 -3.66 19.46
N GLY A 262 5.62 -3.46 19.14
CA GLY A 262 4.46 -3.92 19.92
C GLY A 262 4.01 -5.37 19.67
N ASN A 263 4.74 -6.14 18.86
CA ASN A 263 4.38 -7.51 18.47
C ASN A 263 3.04 -7.64 17.74
N ILE A 264 2.58 -6.59 17.07
CA ILE A 264 1.49 -6.67 16.11
C ILE A 264 2.07 -7.23 14.81
N THR A 265 1.43 -8.25 14.25
CA THR A 265 1.99 -8.99 13.12
C THR A 265 0.98 -9.14 12.01
N ASN A 266 1.49 -9.43 10.81
CA ASN A 266 0.68 -9.82 9.66
C ASN A 266 -0.20 -8.68 9.11
N ILE A 267 0.32 -7.45 9.19
CA ILE A 267 -0.34 -6.23 8.72
C ILE A 267 -0.53 -6.27 7.20
N GLY A 268 -1.77 -6.11 6.73
CA GLY A 268 -2.09 -6.03 5.30
C GLY A 268 -1.74 -4.70 4.65
N SER A 269 -1.81 -4.68 3.32
CA SER A 269 -1.71 -3.47 2.50
C SER A 269 -2.97 -2.58 2.64
N THR A 270 -4.11 -3.15 2.99
CA THR A 270 -5.37 -2.40 3.05
C THR A 270 -5.53 -1.66 4.37
N TRP A 271 -5.66 -0.33 4.32
CA TRP A 271 -5.83 0.53 5.49
C TRP A 271 -7.07 1.39 5.35
N TYR A 272 -7.90 1.46 6.39
CA TYR A 272 -9.08 2.31 6.41
C TYR A 272 -9.09 3.21 7.65
N GLY A 273 -9.01 4.52 7.46
CA GLY A 273 -8.99 5.49 8.56
C GLY A 273 -8.71 6.91 8.10
N SER A 274 -8.24 7.75 9.02
CA SER A 274 -7.93 9.16 8.75
C SER A 274 -6.83 9.32 7.67
N PRO A 275 -6.98 10.23 6.70
CA PRO A 275 -5.94 10.60 5.75
C PRO A 275 -4.58 10.88 6.39
N ARG A 276 -4.58 11.64 7.49
CA ARG A 276 -3.36 12.11 8.16
C ARG A 276 -2.61 10.95 8.82
N VAL A 277 -3.35 10.05 9.46
CA VAL A 277 -2.79 8.84 10.08
C VAL A 277 -2.20 7.92 9.01
N ALA A 278 -2.93 7.70 7.91
CA ALA A 278 -2.44 6.88 6.81
C ALA A 278 -1.18 7.46 6.15
N GLN A 279 -1.11 8.78 5.92
CA GLN A 279 0.10 9.47 5.43
C GLN A 279 1.27 9.27 6.40
N ARG A 280 1.02 9.44 7.71
CA ARG A 280 2.06 9.27 8.75
C ARG A 280 2.65 7.86 8.71
N ILE A 281 1.81 6.83 8.61
CA ILE A 281 2.25 5.44 8.50
C ILE A 281 2.99 5.21 7.19
N ALA A 282 2.53 5.77 6.08
CA ALA A 282 3.20 5.63 4.79
C ALA A 282 4.62 6.20 4.81
N ASN A 283 4.83 7.34 5.47
CA ASN A 283 6.16 7.93 5.65
C ASN A 283 7.10 6.99 6.39
N PHE A 284 6.68 6.46 7.56
CA PHE A 284 7.49 5.49 8.33
C PHE A 284 7.67 4.16 7.58
N SER A 285 6.65 3.72 6.84
CA SER A 285 6.74 2.49 6.05
C SER A 285 7.86 2.60 5.02
N LEU A 286 7.98 3.74 4.34
CA LEU A 286 9.06 3.98 3.38
C LEU A 286 10.45 4.01 4.05
N GLU A 287 10.58 4.59 5.24
CA GLU A 287 11.83 4.57 6.02
C GLU A 287 12.24 3.13 6.37
N ALA A 288 11.30 2.33 6.87
CA ALA A 288 11.54 0.93 7.18
C ALA A 288 11.85 0.10 5.92
N MET A 289 11.15 0.33 4.81
CA MET A 289 11.42 -0.32 3.53
C MET A 289 12.84 -0.03 3.03
N LEU A 290 13.31 1.23 3.17
CA LEU A 290 14.67 1.62 2.83
C LEU A 290 15.69 0.91 3.72
N TYR A 291 15.51 0.94 5.04
CA TYR A 291 16.40 0.26 5.98
C TYR A 291 16.50 -1.24 5.67
N LEU A 292 15.35 -1.90 5.50
CA LEU A 292 15.28 -3.33 5.17
C LEU A 292 16.01 -3.63 3.85
N SER A 293 15.74 -2.86 2.80
CA SER A 293 16.37 -3.06 1.50
C SER A 293 17.89 -2.89 1.56
N ILE A 294 18.38 -1.88 2.29
CA ILE A 294 19.81 -1.56 2.38
C ILE A 294 20.55 -2.56 3.26
N ASN A 295 20.01 -2.85 4.45
CA ASN A 295 20.74 -3.53 5.51
C ASN A 295 20.34 -5.00 5.71
N GLU A 296 19.14 -5.40 5.29
CA GLU A 296 18.58 -6.69 5.69
C GLU A 296 18.36 -7.67 4.52
N PHE A 297 18.25 -7.15 3.29
CA PHE A 297 18.19 -7.96 2.08
C PHE A 297 19.51 -7.89 1.31
N THR A 298 19.96 -9.05 0.84
CA THR A 298 21.09 -9.21 -0.07
C THR A 298 20.72 -8.82 -1.50
N GLN A 299 21.71 -8.60 -2.35
CA GLN A 299 21.48 -8.25 -3.75
C GLN A 299 20.64 -9.32 -4.52
N PRO A 300 20.90 -10.63 -4.42
CA PRO A 300 20.09 -11.64 -5.11
C PRO A 300 18.61 -11.64 -4.68
N GLU A 301 18.33 -11.36 -3.40
CA GLU A 301 16.96 -11.20 -2.89
C GLU A 301 16.28 -9.97 -3.49
N ARG A 302 16.97 -8.82 -3.50
CA ARG A 302 16.47 -7.56 -4.10
C ARG A 302 16.19 -7.68 -5.60
N GLU A 303 17.07 -8.40 -6.31
CA GLU A 303 16.96 -8.69 -7.73
C GLU A 303 15.95 -9.80 -8.06
N ARG A 304 15.31 -10.40 -7.04
CA ARG A 304 14.29 -11.45 -7.16
C ARG A 304 14.81 -12.74 -7.81
N LYS A 305 16.13 -12.96 -7.78
CA LYS A 305 16.76 -14.18 -8.34
C LYS A 305 16.40 -15.44 -7.55
N LEU A 306 16.03 -15.29 -6.27
CA LEU A 306 15.61 -16.41 -5.41
C LEU A 306 14.12 -16.77 -5.55
N GLY A 307 13.34 -16.02 -6.36
CA GLY A 307 11.92 -16.28 -6.55
C GLY A 307 11.16 -16.41 -5.22
N ILE A 308 10.41 -17.50 -5.07
CA ILE A 308 9.64 -17.81 -3.86
C ILE A 308 10.37 -18.72 -2.86
N LEU A 309 11.66 -18.99 -3.06
CA LEU A 309 12.42 -19.97 -2.25
C LEU A 309 12.37 -19.65 -0.74
N LEU A 310 12.42 -18.36 -0.40
CA LEU A 310 12.40 -17.88 0.99
C LEU A 310 11.01 -17.47 1.47
N TRP A 311 9.95 -17.71 0.70
CA TRP A 311 8.59 -17.42 1.11
C TRP A 311 8.05 -18.53 2.05
N PRO A 312 7.35 -18.21 3.16
CA PRO A 312 7.00 -16.87 3.66
C PRO A 312 8.01 -16.27 4.64
N ASP A 313 9.09 -16.98 4.98
CA ASP A 313 10.00 -16.57 6.05
C ASP A 313 10.73 -15.24 5.78
N TRP A 314 11.27 -15.02 4.58
CA TRP A 314 12.00 -13.79 4.25
C TRP A 314 11.97 -13.47 2.76
N HIS A 315 10.96 -12.72 2.31
CA HIS A 315 10.72 -12.50 0.88
C HIS A 315 10.67 -11.02 0.50
N TYR A 316 11.56 -10.60 -0.41
CA TYR A 316 11.63 -9.21 -0.86
C TYR A 316 10.35 -8.73 -1.57
N GLY A 317 9.55 -9.63 -2.13
CA GLY A 317 8.28 -9.28 -2.78
C GLY A 317 7.28 -8.59 -1.85
N VAL A 318 7.35 -8.86 -0.54
CA VAL A 318 6.45 -8.27 0.48
C VAL A 318 7.14 -7.20 1.34
N LEU A 319 8.22 -6.59 0.84
CA LEU A 319 8.94 -5.51 1.53
C LEU A 319 8.02 -4.40 2.05
N LEU A 320 7.00 -4.01 1.27
CA LEU A 320 5.97 -3.04 1.69
C LEU A 320 5.26 -3.47 2.97
N LEU A 321 4.88 -4.74 3.08
CA LEU A 321 4.16 -5.25 4.25
C LEU A 321 5.08 -5.28 5.48
N TYR A 322 6.34 -5.66 5.30
CA TYR A 322 7.35 -5.64 6.37
C TYR A 322 7.58 -4.22 6.89
N GLY A 323 7.74 -3.26 5.99
CA GLY A 323 7.90 -1.85 6.36
C GLY A 323 6.67 -1.29 7.07
N SER A 324 5.47 -1.65 6.59
CA SER A 324 4.20 -1.26 7.21
C SER A 324 4.05 -1.81 8.62
N GLU A 325 4.42 -3.07 8.85
CA GLU A 325 4.39 -3.67 10.18
C GLU A 325 5.33 -2.97 11.15
N LEU A 326 6.57 -2.70 10.75
CA LEU A 326 7.53 -1.97 11.59
C LEU A 326 7.02 -0.55 11.92
N ALA A 327 6.51 0.16 10.92
CA ALA A 327 5.96 1.51 11.09
C ALA A 327 4.79 1.53 12.07
N ILE A 328 3.79 0.66 11.88
CA ILE A 328 2.61 0.61 12.75
C ILE A 328 3.01 0.23 14.18
N ASN A 329 3.86 -0.79 14.36
CA ASN A 329 4.32 -1.19 15.68
C ASN A 329 5.04 -0.07 16.44
N HIS A 330 5.80 0.76 15.73
CA HIS A 330 6.42 1.92 16.32
C HIS A 330 5.39 2.98 16.70
N LEU A 331 4.49 3.35 15.77
CA LEU A 331 3.54 4.45 15.96
C LEU A 331 2.46 4.15 17.02
N ILE A 332 2.01 2.90 17.17
CA ILE A 332 1.06 2.56 18.24
C ILE A 332 1.66 2.77 19.64
N LEU A 333 2.97 2.60 19.79
CA LEU A 333 3.65 2.74 21.08
C LEU A 333 4.23 4.15 21.30
N ALA A 334 4.78 4.76 20.25
CA ALA A 334 5.43 6.06 20.34
C ALA A 334 4.45 7.23 20.28
N GLU A 335 3.36 7.07 19.53
CA GLU A 335 2.38 8.15 19.29
C GLU A 335 0.98 7.80 19.82
N ASN A 336 0.82 6.71 20.59
CA ASN A 336 -0.48 6.19 21.07
C ASN A 336 -1.52 6.06 19.95
N MET A 337 -1.08 5.71 18.74
CA MET A 337 -1.96 5.53 17.59
C MET A 337 -2.95 4.39 17.84
N LYS A 338 -4.25 4.66 17.65
CA LYS A 338 -5.30 3.66 17.81
C LYS A 338 -5.37 2.76 16.56
N LEU A 339 -5.19 1.46 16.76
CA LEU A 339 -5.19 0.45 15.71
C LEU A 339 -6.32 -0.57 15.91
N GLY A 340 -6.98 -0.95 14.82
CA GLY A 340 -7.91 -2.07 14.78
C GLY A 340 -7.49 -3.13 13.76
N LEU A 341 -7.29 -4.36 14.21
CA LEU A 341 -7.04 -5.50 13.32
C LEU A 341 -8.37 -5.97 12.74
N ALA A 342 -8.60 -5.65 11.47
CA ALA A 342 -9.88 -5.83 10.80
C ALA A 342 -9.85 -7.03 9.84
N HIS A 343 -9.15 -8.10 10.17
CA HIS A 343 -8.90 -9.24 9.26
C HIS A 343 -10.16 -9.95 8.74
N THR A 344 -11.29 -9.83 9.44
CA THR A 344 -12.58 -10.39 9.00
C THR A 344 -13.40 -9.41 8.17
N LEU A 345 -13.04 -8.12 8.18
CA LEU A 345 -13.73 -7.05 7.46
C LEU A 345 -12.96 -6.61 6.22
N LEU A 346 -11.63 -6.57 6.32
CA LEU A 346 -10.69 -6.16 5.28
C LEU A 346 -9.85 -7.36 4.85
N ASP A 347 -9.53 -7.39 3.56
CA ASP A 347 -8.75 -8.44 2.90
C ASP A 347 -9.34 -9.86 3.01
N GLN A 348 -10.67 -9.98 3.05
CA GLN A 348 -11.27 -11.31 3.00
C GLN A 348 -11.02 -11.95 1.63
N PHE A 349 -10.77 -13.26 1.62
CA PHE A 349 -10.43 -13.98 0.41
C PHE A 349 -11.60 -14.03 -0.58
N THR A 350 -11.34 -13.67 -1.84
CA THR A 350 -12.29 -13.86 -2.96
C THR A 350 -12.57 -15.33 -3.27
N THR A 351 -11.89 -16.27 -2.63
CA THR A 351 -12.09 -17.70 -2.80
C THR A 351 -12.93 -18.34 -1.70
N ASN A 352 -13.44 -17.54 -0.77
CA ASN A 352 -14.37 -18.01 0.23
C ASN A 352 -15.72 -18.34 -0.43
N THR A 353 -16.09 -19.61 -0.38
CA THR A 353 -17.35 -20.15 -0.91
C THR A 353 -18.41 -20.34 0.16
N ASP A 354 -18.13 -20.02 1.43
CA ASP A 354 -19.09 -20.13 2.52
C ASP A 354 -19.98 -18.88 2.56
N PRO A 355 -21.27 -18.97 2.16
CA PRO A 355 -22.18 -17.83 2.18
C PRO A 355 -22.49 -17.39 3.62
N TYR A 356 -22.48 -18.32 4.58
CA TYR A 356 -22.70 -17.97 5.98
C TYR A 356 -21.54 -17.14 6.53
N ASP A 357 -20.30 -17.43 6.12
CA ASP A 357 -19.14 -16.64 6.55
C ASP A 357 -19.17 -15.22 5.96
N PHE A 358 -19.60 -15.06 4.71
CA PHE A 358 -19.80 -13.76 4.08
C PHE A 358 -20.87 -12.95 4.82
N GLU A 359 -22.04 -13.53 5.06
CA GLU A 359 -23.14 -12.87 5.77
C GLU A 359 -22.83 -12.58 7.24
N LYS A 360 -22.15 -13.51 7.92
CA LYS A 360 -21.78 -13.38 9.33
C LYS A 360 -20.73 -12.30 9.55
N ASN A 361 -19.69 -12.27 8.71
CA ASN A 361 -18.59 -11.33 8.90
C ASN A 361 -18.85 -9.98 8.24
N LYS A 362 -19.80 -9.91 7.29
CA LYS A 362 -20.13 -8.68 6.55
C LYS A 362 -18.86 -8.00 6.05
N PRO A 363 -18.03 -8.72 5.28
CA PRO A 363 -16.74 -8.21 4.83
C PRO A 363 -16.98 -6.91 4.06
N LEU A 364 -16.14 -5.91 4.26
CA LEU A 364 -16.21 -4.64 3.57
C LEU A 364 -15.42 -4.70 2.26
N HIS A 365 -14.38 -5.54 2.24
CA HIS A 365 -13.36 -5.54 1.21
C HIS A 365 -12.85 -6.96 0.96
N LEU A 366 -12.89 -7.40 -0.29
CA LEU A 366 -12.38 -8.69 -0.73
C LEU A 366 -11.08 -8.51 -1.52
N HIS A 367 -10.11 -9.40 -1.32
CA HIS A 367 -8.79 -9.32 -1.95
C HIS A 367 -8.46 -10.59 -2.76
N CYS A 368 -7.92 -10.40 -3.97
CA CYS A 368 -7.54 -11.48 -4.89
C CYS A 368 -6.16 -12.08 -4.54
N TRP A 369 -6.14 -13.00 -3.58
CA TRP A 369 -4.91 -13.71 -3.23
C TRP A 369 -4.38 -14.57 -4.39
N HIS A 370 -3.09 -14.94 -4.31
CA HIS A 370 -2.42 -15.72 -5.36
C HIS A 370 -2.84 -17.19 -5.30
N THR A 371 -3.90 -17.53 -6.03
CA THR A 371 -4.47 -18.89 -6.06
C THR A 371 -5.14 -19.18 -7.40
N TYR A 372 -5.44 -20.45 -7.65
CA TYR A 372 -6.24 -20.93 -8.79
C TYR A 372 -7.63 -21.43 -8.37
N LYS A 373 -8.03 -21.25 -7.10
CA LYS A 373 -9.42 -21.48 -6.67
C LYS A 373 -10.33 -20.35 -7.17
N GLN A 374 -11.60 -20.65 -7.42
CA GLN A 374 -12.60 -19.66 -7.80
C GLN A 374 -12.90 -18.73 -6.62
N PHE A 375 -12.98 -17.41 -6.76
CA PHE A 375 -12.58 -16.55 -7.88
C PHE A 375 -11.05 -16.31 -7.88
N SER A 376 -10.39 -16.54 -9.02
CA SER A 376 -8.95 -16.31 -9.22
C SER A 376 -8.69 -15.26 -10.30
N LYS A 377 -7.95 -14.20 -9.96
CA LYS A 377 -7.47 -13.20 -10.94
C LYS A 377 -6.61 -13.81 -12.05
N PHE A 378 -5.83 -14.86 -11.75
CA PHE A 378 -5.00 -15.53 -12.75
C PHE A 378 -5.84 -16.32 -13.75
N LEU A 379 -6.87 -17.03 -13.29
CA LEU A 379 -7.79 -17.75 -14.17
C LEU A 379 -8.64 -16.77 -14.99
N PHE A 380 -9.09 -15.67 -14.38
CA PHE A 380 -9.83 -14.61 -15.08
C PHE A 380 -9.01 -14.01 -16.22
N LYS A 381 -7.76 -13.58 -15.95
CA LYS A 381 -6.86 -13.02 -16.98
C LYS A 381 -6.48 -14.00 -18.09
N ARG A 382 -6.50 -15.30 -17.81
CA ARG A 382 -6.27 -16.37 -18.82
C ARG A 382 -7.54 -16.74 -19.60
N GLY A 383 -8.65 -16.02 -19.38
CA GLY A 383 -9.91 -16.26 -20.08
C GLY A 383 -10.66 -17.52 -19.64
N LYS A 384 -10.29 -18.15 -18.51
CA LYS A 384 -10.93 -19.40 -18.04
C LYS A 384 -12.40 -19.23 -17.62
N TYR A 385 -12.84 -17.99 -17.46
CA TYR A 385 -14.23 -17.64 -17.16
C TYR A 385 -14.95 -16.97 -18.34
N ASN A 386 -14.40 -17.01 -19.56
CA ASN A 386 -14.96 -16.33 -20.73
C ASN A 386 -16.37 -16.82 -21.10
N ASP A 387 -16.60 -18.13 -20.98
CA ASP A 387 -17.89 -18.75 -21.34
C ASP A 387 -18.91 -18.72 -20.21
N ILE A 388 -18.60 -18.06 -19.09
CA ILE A 388 -19.48 -17.98 -17.91
C ILE A 388 -20.23 -16.65 -17.92
N HIS A 389 -21.56 -16.72 -17.91
CA HIS A 389 -22.42 -15.54 -17.82
C HIS A 389 -22.60 -15.08 -16.35
N PRO A 390 -22.53 -13.77 -16.03
CA PRO A 390 -22.63 -13.27 -14.65
C PRO A 390 -23.92 -13.65 -13.92
N ARG A 391 -25.04 -13.80 -14.65
CA ARG A 391 -26.34 -14.21 -14.08
C ARG A 391 -26.27 -15.52 -13.28
N LYS A 392 -25.30 -16.40 -13.55
CA LYS A 392 -25.08 -17.64 -12.79
C LYS A 392 -24.82 -17.37 -11.29
N PHE A 393 -24.31 -16.19 -10.95
CA PHE A 393 -23.90 -15.83 -9.59
C PHE A 393 -24.84 -14.83 -8.91
N ILE A 394 -26.02 -14.54 -9.46
CA ILE A 394 -26.97 -13.59 -8.84
C ILE A 394 -27.43 -14.07 -7.46
N ASN A 395 -27.65 -15.38 -7.30
CA ASN A 395 -28.08 -16.00 -6.04
C ASN A 395 -26.92 -16.53 -5.21
N ASP A 396 -25.67 -16.36 -5.67
CA ASP A 396 -24.49 -16.80 -4.93
C ASP A 396 -24.04 -15.70 -3.98
N THR A 397 -24.36 -15.88 -2.69
CA THR A 397 -24.06 -14.94 -1.61
C THR A 397 -22.67 -15.15 -1.00
N SER A 398 -21.83 -16.00 -1.57
CA SER A 398 -20.45 -16.17 -1.13
C SER A 398 -19.54 -15.03 -1.62
N ALA A 399 -18.37 -14.86 -0.98
CA ALA A 399 -17.35 -13.92 -1.45
C ALA A 399 -16.90 -14.25 -2.88
N SER A 400 -16.76 -15.54 -3.20
CA SER A 400 -16.42 -16.00 -4.55
C SER A 400 -17.51 -15.69 -5.57
N GLY A 401 -18.78 -15.88 -5.22
CA GLY A 401 -19.90 -15.56 -6.09
C GLY A 401 -19.96 -14.08 -6.41
N PHE A 402 -19.88 -13.25 -5.37
CA PHE A 402 -19.86 -11.80 -5.49
C PHE A 402 -18.70 -11.30 -6.36
N ALA A 403 -17.46 -11.73 -6.06
CA ALA A 403 -16.27 -11.35 -6.82
C ALA A 403 -16.36 -11.78 -8.29
N MET A 404 -16.81 -13.02 -8.54
CA MET A 404 -17.01 -13.53 -9.90
C MET A 404 -18.06 -12.71 -10.67
N ARG A 405 -19.20 -12.40 -10.03
CA ARG A 405 -20.25 -11.59 -10.64
C ARG A 405 -19.73 -10.22 -11.05
N MET A 406 -19.09 -9.49 -10.13
CA MET A 406 -18.55 -8.14 -10.40
C MET A 406 -17.52 -8.16 -11.54
N ALA A 407 -16.62 -9.14 -11.55
CA ALA A 407 -15.58 -9.24 -12.59
C ALA A 407 -16.16 -9.63 -13.97
N LEU A 408 -17.15 -10.52 -14.02
CA LEU A 408 -17.79 -10.90 -15.28
C LEU A 408 -18.65 -9.75 -15.82
N GLU A 409 -19.41 -9.05 -14.96
CA GLU A 409 -20.18 -7.87 -15.37
C GLU A 409 -19.29 -6.76 -15.89
N SER A 410 -18.18 -6.44 -15.21
CA SER A 410 -17.26 -5.40 -15.66
C SER A 410 -16.59 -5.72 -17.00
N ARG A 411 -16.50 -7.00 -17.39
CA ARG A 411 -15.98 -7.43 -18.69
C ARG A 411 -17.01 -7.29 -19.81
N LEU A 412 -18.29 -7.43 -19.50
CA LEU A 412 -19.39 -7.28 -20.47
C LEU A 412 -19.78 -5.83 -20.70
N MET A 413 -19.32 -4.92 -19.83
CA MET A 413 -19.60 -3.49 -19.89
C MET A 413 -18.45 -2.75 -20.54
N SER A 414 -18.77 -1.79 -21.40
CA SER A 414 -17.79 -0.79 -21.84
C SER A 414 -17.44 0.16 -20.69
N SER A 415 -16.29 0.84 -20.78
CA SER A 415 -15.94 1.92 -19.84
C SER A 415 -17.02 3.02 -19.80
N THR A 416 -17.69 3.28 -20.92
CA THR A 416 -18.81 4.23 -21.02
C THR A 416 -20.03 3.72 -20.27
N ASP A 417 -20.35 2.42 -20.36
CA ASP A 417 -21.49 1.82 -19.66
C ASP A 417 -21.28 1.90 -18.14
N LEU A 418 -20.04 1.68 -17.67
CA LEU A 418 -19.68 1.83 -16.25
C LEU A 418 -19.81 3.28 -15.78
N LYS A 419 -19.40 4.25 -16.61
CA LYS A 419 -19.59 5.68 -16.33
C LYS A 419 -21.08 6.02 -16.19
N GLU A 420 -21.93 5.54 -17.09
CA GLU A 420 -23.38 5.78 -17.03
C GLU A 420 -23.99 5.16 -15.76
N GLN A 421 -23.57 3.94 -15.40
CA GLN A 421 -24.01 3.31 -14.16
C GLN A 421 -23.56 4.08 -12.91
N LEU A 422 -22.34 4.63 -12.90
CA LEU A 422 -21.89 5.48 -11.80
C LEU A 422 -22.81 6.70 -11.61
N MET A 423 -23.21 7.35 -12.71
CA MET A 423 -24.11 8.51 -12.66
C MET A 423 -25.49 8.15 -12.09
N ASN A 424 -25.95 6.92 -12.32
CA ASN A 424 -27.25 6.44 -11.88
C ASN A 424 -27.25 5.78 -10.48
N ALA A 425 -26.08 5.40 -9.95
CA ALA A 425 -25.95 4.60 -8.74
C ALA A 425 -26.57 5.25 -7.49
N LYS A 426 -26.54 6.59 -7.39
CA LYS A 426 -27.19 7.33 -6.29
C LYS A 426 -28.62 7.79 -6.56
N ASN A 427 -29.02 7.87 -7.82
CA ASN A 427 -30.40 8.23 -8.17
C ASN A 427 -31.36 7.05 -7.95
N SER A 428 -30.82 5.82 -7.99
CA SER A 428 -31.58 4.58 -7.85
C SER A 428 -31.92 4.21 -6.39
N SER A 429 -31.33 4.90 -5.40
CA SER A 429 -31.55 4.63 -3.97
C SER A 429 -32.59 5.56 -3.31
N ILE A 430 -33.37 6.27 -4.15
CA ILE A 430 -34.48 7.16 -3.74
C ILE A 430 -35.87 6.49 -3.97
N LEU A 431 -35.88 5.27 -4.51
CA LEU A 431 -37.06 4.38 -4.58
C LEU A 431 -36.88 3.25 -3.56
#